data_AF-A0A3D1FA81-F1
#
_entry.id   AF-A0A3D1FA81-F1
#
_cell.length_a   1.000
_cell.length_b   1.000
_cell.length_c   1.000
_cell.angle_alpha   90.00
_cell.angle_beta   90.00
_cell.angle_gamma   90.00
#
_symmetry.space_group_name_H-M   'P 1'
#
loop_
_entity.id
_entity.type
_entity.pdbx_description
1 polymer ?
#
loop_
_entity_poly.entity_id
_entity_poly.type
_entity_poly.pdbx_seq_one_letter_code
_entity_poly.pdbx_strand_id
1 'polypeptide(L)'
;MDYKKLGRFFYSEKVLLIAICVAALIVRLGFMFYHDFPLFADELEYDRLAVSLLDGNGYVSKAGNATAGRPPGYPLLVSTVYLVFGHETAVVKLLQAAIDSLTCLLIYFLGRSIFSKKVGLLSAIISILHVSFIAQSSKLLTEGVSTFLLLCAVLLFRKASLSRKALLYCLSGFFLGITCMVRSNFLILSAIFLLFMLYEFSRFPFLRDKLIKGMGCYTIAFLFVIFPWSIRNFKQFHAFVPISTFQGYALYASYKPVDGKMYGFVPYDNVMKEANSIASETQQSKFLSKKAFLLLKADPLLFFR
;
A
#
# COMPACT_ATOMS: atom_id res chain seq x y z
N MET A 1 44.63 -8.26 7.12
CA MET A 1 43.27 -8.25 6.54
C MET A 1 43.36 -7.51 5.21
N ASP A 2 43.18 -8.21 4.09
CA ASP A 2 43.59 -7.74 2.76
C ASP A 2 42.57 -6.76 2.14
N TYR A 3 42.90 -5.47 2.13
CA TYR A 3 42.04 -4.38 1.65
C TYR A 3 41.61 -4.56 0.18
N LYS A 4 42.38 -5.29 -0.64
CA LYS A 4 42.02 -5.59 -2.05
C LYS A 4 40.86 -6.57 -2.18
N LYS A 5 40.74 -7.55 -1.26
CA LYS A 5 39.60 -8.48 -1.21
C LYS A 5 38.31 -7.77 -0.79
N LEU A 6 38.42 -6.84 0.17
CA LEU A 6 37.28 -6.03 0.62
C LEU A 6 36.74 -5.15 -0.52
N GLY A 7 37.63 -4.48 -1.27
CA GLY A 7 37.28 -3.66 -2.42
C GLY A 7 36.55 -4.45 -3.53
N ARG A 8 37.04 -5.64 -3.91
CA ARG A 8 36.38 -6.51 -4.91
C ARG A 8 35.01 -7.02 -4.44
N PHE A 9 34.87 -7.35 -3.16
CA PHE A 9 33.60 -7.81 -2.59
C PHE A 9 32.52 -6.72 -2.64
N PHE A 10 32.84 -5.50 -2.20
CA PHE A 10 31.91 -4.36 -2.29
C PHE A 10 31.58 -3.98 -3.74
N TYR A 11 32.54 -4.10 -4.65
CA TYR A 11 32.31 -3.88 -6.07
C TYR A 11 31.30 -4.90 -6.63
N SER A 12 31.47 -6.19 -6.32
CA SER A 12 30.56 -7.25 -6.78
C SER A 12 29.12 -7.10 -6.28
N GLU A 13 28.93 -6.59 -5.05
CA GLU A 13 27.59 -6.43 -4.48
C GLU A 13 26.87 -5.22 -5.07
N LYS A 14 27.57 -4.09 -5.28
CA LYS A 14 27.01 -2.94 -5.98
C LYS A 14 26.60 -3.30 -7.40
N VAL A 15 27.47 -4.00 -8.13
CA VAL A 15 27.17 -4.49 -9.49
C VAL A 15 25.95 -5.41 -9.49
N LEU A 16 25.82 -6.30 -8.51
CA LEU A 16 24.65 -7.16 -8.38
C LEU A 16 23.36 -6.36 -8.15
N LEU A 17 23.38 -5.37 -7.25
CA LEU A 17 22.20 -4.54 -6.98
C LEU A 17 21.80 -3.72 -8.21
N ILE A 18 22.77 -3.16 -8.92
CA ILE A 18 22.53 -2.46 -10.19
C ILE A 18 21.93 -3.43 -11.21
N ALA A 19 22.48 -4.63 -11.34
CA ALA A 19 21.97 -5.65 -12.26
C ALA A 19 20.51 -6.05 -11.94
N ILE A 20 20.17 -6.25 -10.66
CA ILE A 20 18.79 -6.53 -10.23
C ILE A 20 17.87 -5.38 -10.63
N CYS A 21 18.25 -4.13 -10.33
CA CYS A 21 17.43 -2.96 -10.61
C CYS A 21 17.25 -2.73 -12.13
N VAL A 22 18.32 -2.86 -12.91
CA VAL A 22 18.31 -2.66 -14.36
C VAL A 22 17.51 -3.77 -15.05
N ALA A 23 17.72 -5.03 -14.67
CA ALA A 23 16.95 -6.15 -15.20
C ALA A 23 15.45 -5.99 -14.88
N ALA A 24 15.12 -5.61 -13.65
CA ALA A 24 13.76 -5.31 -13.23
C ALA A 24 13.12 -4.22 -14.11
N LEU A 25 13.86 -3.13 -14.34
CA LEU A 25 13.39 -1.99 -15.11
C LEU A 25 13.19 -2.34 -16.59
N ILE A 26 14.12 -3.06 -17.20
CA ILE A 26 14.02 -3.51 -18.60
C ILE A 26 12.75 -4.35 -18.80
N VAL A 27 12.48 -5.30 -17.90
CA VAL A 27 11.29 -6.16 -18.01
C VAL A 27 10.00 -5.34 -17.90
N ARG A 28 9.95 -4.39 -16.95
CA ARG A 28 8.76 -3.54 -16.72
C ARG A 28 8.51 -2.58 -17.89
N LEU A 29 9.55 -1.90 -18.36
CA LEU A 29 9.47 -1.01 -19.51
C LEU A 29 9.11 -1.79 -20.78
N GLY A 30 9.74 -2.94 -21.02
CA GLY A 30 9.43 -3.80 -22.15
C GLY A 30 7.96 -4.21 -22.15
N PHE A 31 7.40 -4.61 -21.00
CA PHE A 31 5.98 -4.92 -20.88
C PHE A 31 5.09 -3.69 -21.08
N MET A 32 5.43 -2.56 -20.48
CA MET A 32 4.69 -1.30 -20.63
C MET A 32 4.59 -0.84 -22.08
N PHE A 33 5.69 -0.88 -22.84
CA PHE A 33 5.69 -0.49 -24.25
C PHE A 33 5.04 -1.52 -25.18
N TYR A 34 5.07 -2.79 -24.80
CA TYR A 34 4.41 -3.85 -25.56
C TYR A 34 2.88 -3.85 -25.35
N HIS A 35 2.44 -3.48 -24.14
CA HIS A 35 1.03 -3.43 -23.76
C HIS A 35 0.61 -2.03 -23.33
N ASP A 36 0.19 -1.22 -24.30
CA ASP A 36 -0.50 0.04 -24.01
C ASP A 36 -2.00 -0.22 -23.78
N PHE A 37 -2.37 -0.42 -22.51
CA PHE A 37 -3.76 -0.54 -22.12
C PHE A 37 -4.37 0.83 -21.81
N PRO A 38 -5.54 1.16 -22.39
CA PRO A 38 -6.30 2.32 -21.96
C PRO A 38 -6.71 2.16 -20.50
N LEU A 39 -6.95 3.29 -19.82
CA LEU A 39 -7.41 3.28 -18.43
C LEU A 39 -8.72 2.49 -18.32
N PHE A 40 -8.80 1.61 -17.31
CA PHE A 40 -9.96 0.76 -17.08
C PHE A 40 -10.30 0.69 -15.59
N ALA A 41 -11.59 0.59 -15.29
CA ALA A 41 -12.13 0.41 -13.93
C ALA A 41 -11.54 1.41 -12.91
N ASP A 42 -10.81 0.91 -11.90
CA ASP A 42 -10.21 1.71 -10.82
C ASP A 42 -9.24 2.79 -11.32
N GLU A 43 -8.55 2.54 -12.45
CA GLU A 43 -7.59 3.47 -13.03
C GLU A 43 -8.24 4.80 -13.42
N LEU A 44 -9.47 4.75 -13.95
CA LEU A 44 -10.25 5.95 -14.30
C LEU A 44 -10.58 6.79 -13.08
N GLU A 45 -10.83 6.15 -11.93
CA GLU A 45 -11.16 6.87 -10.70
C GLU A 45 -9.92 7.53 -10.09
N TYR A 46 -8.76 6.86 -10.11
CA TYR A 46 -7.50 7.46 -9.66
C TYR A 46 -7.08 8.64 -10.53
N ASP A 47 -7.18 8.52 -11.85
CA ASP A 47 -6.92 9.61 -12.80
C ASP A 47 -7.85 10.80 -12.56
N ARG A 48 -9.17 10.55 -12.48
CA ARG A 48 -10.17 11.60 -12.22
C ARG A 48 -9.93 12.33 -10.90
N LEU A 49 -9.62 11.61 -9.81
CA LEU A 49 -9.30 12.22 -8.53
C LEU A 49 -8.04 13.09 -8.60
N ALA A 50 -7.04 12.67 -9.35
CA ALA A 50 -5.82 13.43 -9.56
C ALA A 50 -6.05 14.72 -10.35
N VAL A 51 -6.84 14.66 -11.43
CA VAL A 51 -7.24 15.82 -12.25
C VAL A 51 -8.08 16.80 -11.42
N SER A 52 -9.06 16.29 -10.68
CA SER A 52 -9.89 17.12 -9.78
C SER A 52 -9.08 17.89 -8.74
N LEU A 53 -7.98 17.31 -8.25
CA LEU A 53 -7.06 18.00 -7.34
C LEU A 53 -6.28 19.12 -8.04
N LEU A 54 -5.83 18.89 -9.28
CA LEU A 54 -5.11 19.89 -10.08
C LEU A 54 -5.97 21.08 -10.44
N ASP A 55 -7.22 20.82 -10.81
CA ASP A 55 -8.18 21.85 -11.20
C ASP A 55 -8.68 22.70 -10.01
N GLY A 56 -8.25 22.38 -8.78
CA GLY A 56 -8.66 23.10 -7.56
C GLY A 56 -10.06 22.74 -7.07
N ASN A 57 -10.73 21.77 -7.68
CA ASN A 57 -12.05 21.27 -7.24
C ASN A 57 -11.97 20.49 -5.91
N GLY A 58 -10.75 20.11 -5.51
CA GLY A 58 -10.49 19.32 -4.31
C GLY A 58 -10.79 17.83 -4.52
N TYR A 59 -10.87 17.10 -3.41
CA TYR A 59 -11.06 15.65 -3.44
C TYR A 59 -12.55 15.30 -3.40
N VAL A 60 -13.15 15.25 -4.60
CA VAL A 60 -14.59 15.06 -4.83
C VAL A 60 -14.88 13.82 -5.68
N SER A 61 -16.04 13.21 -5.47
CA SER A 61 -16.59 12.10 -6.25
C SER A 61 -16.99 12.56 -7.66
N LYS A 62 -17.39 11.62 -8.53
CA LYS A 62 -17.95 11.94 -9.86
C LYS A 62 -19.16 12.87 -9.81
N ALA A 63 -19.93 12.83 -8.71
CA ALA A 63 -21.08 13.69 -8.49
C ALA A 63 -20.72 15.09 -7.95
N GLY A 64 -19.43 15.42 -7.80
CA GLY A 64 -18.95 16.70 -7.26
C GLY A 64 -19.00 16.81 -5.73
N ASN A 65 -19.54 15.82 -5.03
CA ASN A 65 -19.56 15.79 -3.56
C ASN A 65 -18.20 15.37 -3.00
N ALA A 66 -17.78 15.97 -1.89
CA ALA A 66 -16.55 15.57 -1.20
C ALA A 66 -16.56 14.06 -0.87
N THR A 67 -15.45 13.38 -1.15
CA THR A 67 -15.35 11.92 -1.04
C THR A 67 -14.22 11.47 -0.12
N ALA A 68 -14.36 10.27 0.43
CA ALA A 68 -13.29 9.48 1.03
C ALA A 68 -13.29 8.04 0.46
N GLY A 69 -13.92 7.85 -0.70
CA GLY A 69 -14.09 6.54 -1.34
C GLY A 69 -12.78 5.86 -1.73
N ARG A 70 -11.69 6.61 -1.91
CA ARG A 70 -10.33 6.07 -2.08
C ARG A 70 -9.37 6.74 -1.10
N PRO A 71 -8.38 6.00 -0.56
CA PRO A 71 -7.26 6.61 0.17
C PRO A 71 -6.55 7.67 -0.71
N PRO A 72 -6.15 8.81 -0.14
CA PRO A 72 -5.71 9.98 -0.93
C PRO A 72 -4.27 9.86 -1.44
N GLY A 73 -3.46 8.98 -0.86
CA GLY A 73 -2.02 8.94 -1.10
C GLY A 73 -1.65 8.67 -2.55
N TYR A 74 -2.38 7.78 -3.23
CA TYR A 74 -2.13 7.49 -4.64
C TYR A 74 -2.62 8.60 -5.57
N PRO A 75 -3.88 9.10 -5.49
CA PRO A 75 -4.30 10.27 -6.25
C PRO A 75 -3.41 11.50 -6.05
N LEU A 76 -2.92 11.76 -4.83
CA LEU A 76 -1.98 12.85 -4.56
C LEU A 76 -0.64 12.65 -5.27
N LEU A 77 -0.12 11.42 -5.31
CA LEU A 77 1.08 11.09 -6.07
C LEU A 77 0.86 11.36 -7.58
N VAL A 78 -0.22 10.84 -8.14
CA VAL A 78 -0.58 11.03 -9.56
C VAL A 78 -0.75 12.53 -9.88
N SER A 79 -1.50 13.25 -9.05
CA SER A 79 -1.70 14.70 -9.17
C SER A 79 -0.38 15.47 -9.13
N THR A 80 0.54 15.11 -8.22
CA THR A 80 1.87 15.75 -8.16
C THR A 80 2.69 15.51 -9.43
N VAL A 81 2.62 14.32 -10.03
CA VAL A 81 3.29 14.04 -11.31
C VAL A 81 2.68 14.88 -12.41
N TYR A 82 1.35 14.94 -12.49
CA TYR A 82 0.66 15.73 -13.51
C TYR A 82 0.90 17.24 -13.37
N LEU A 83 1.08 17.74 -12.15
CA LEU A 83 1.43 19.14 -11.90
C LEU A 83 2.78 19.52 -12.56
N VAL A 84 3.74 18.60 -12.58
CA VAL A 84 5.10 18.86 -13.07
C VAL A 84 5.25 18.56 -14.56
N PHE A 85 4.60 17.50 -15.04
CA PHE A 85 4.81 16.97 -16.40
C PHE A 85 3.61 17.11 -17.33
N GLY A 86 2.49 17.66 -16.84
CA GLY A 86 1.21 17.67 -17.55
C GLY A 86 0.43 16.36 -17.36
N HIS A 87 -0.82 16.34 -17.82
CA HIS A 87 -1.71 15.16 -17.71
C HIS A 87 -1.27 14.03 -18.65
N GLU A 88 -0.22 13.31 -18.24
CA GLU A 88 0.40 12.24 -19.02
C GLU A 88 0.51 10.96 -18.19
N THR A 89 -0.45 10.05 -18.36
CA THR A 89 -0.51 8.78 -17.61
C THR A 89 0.75 7.92 -17.82
N ALA A 90 1.40 8.04 -18.99
CA ALA A 90 2.65 7.35 -19.30
C ALA A 90 3.78 7.75 -18.35
N VAL A 91 3.88 9.02 -17.96
CA VAL A 91 4.91 9.51 -17.02
C VAL A 91 4.71 8.89 -15.64
N VAL A 92 3.46 8.74 -15.20
CA VAL A 92 3.14 8.06 -13.94
C VAL A 92 3.50 6.59 -14.02
N LYS A 93 3.16 5.90 -15.11
CA LYS A 93 3.53 4.49 -15.33
C LYS A 93 5.05 4.30 -15.35
N LEU A 94 5.82 5.21 -15.95
CA LEU A 94 7.29 5.21 -15.91
C LEU A 94 7.83 5.34 -14.48
N LEU A 95 7.29 6.26 -13.68
CA LEU A 95 7.66 6.41 -12.28
C LEU A 95 7.34 5.13 -11.49
N GLN A 96 6.18 4.52 -11.72
CA GLN A 96 5.81 3.27 -11.08
C GLN A 96 6.72 2.10 -11.48
N ALA A 97 7.12 2.01 -12.75
CA ALA A 97 8.09 1.01 -13.20
C ALA A 97 9.44 1.17 -12.47
N ALA A 98 9.89 2.41 -12.25
CA ALA A 98 11.08 2.68 -11.45
C ALA A 98 10.90 2.28 -9.97
N ILE A 99 9.78 2.66 -9.35
CA ILE A 99 9.46 2.29 -7.96
C ILE A 99 9.41 0.77 -7.81
N ASP A 100 8.74 0.07 -8.73
CA ASP A 100 8.60 -1.38 -8.68
C ASP A 100 9.95 -2.10 -8.92
N SER A 101 10.85 -1.49 -9.70
CA SER A 101 12.22 -1.99 -9.85
C SER A 101 13.02 -1.87 -8.55
N LEU A 102 12.82 -0.78 -7.80
CA LEU A 102 13.42 -0.62 -6.47
C LEU A 102 12.80 -1.59 -5.45
N THR A 103 11.53 -1.96 -5.59
CA THR A 103 10.88 -3.01 -4.78
C THR A 103 11.65 -4.33 -4.84
N CYS A 104 12.16 -4.74 -6.01
CA CYS A 104 13.00 -5.94 -6.14
C CYS A 104 14.27 -5.89 -5.26
N LEU A 105 14.86 -4.70 -5.06
CA LEU A 105 16.00 -4.53 -4.16
C LEU A 105 15.58 -4.70 -2.70
N LEU A 106 14.41 -4.18 -2.32
CA LEU A 106 13.88 -4.36 -0.97
C LEU A 106 13.58 -5.83 -0.68
N ILE A 107 13.05 -6.57 -1.65
CA ILE A 107 12.84 -8.02 -1.56
C ILE A 107 14.17 -8.74 -1.37
N TYR A 108 15.20 -8.38 -2.14
CA TYR A 108 16.56 -8.90 -1.95
C TYR A 108 17.06 -8.67 -0.52
N PHE A 109 16.97 -7.44 -0.02
CA PHE A 109 17.45 -7.10 1.31
C PHE A 109 16.65 -7.83 2.40
N LEU A 110 15.33 -7.98 2.24
CA LEU A 110 14.50 -8.66 3.22
C LEU A 110 14.86 -10.15 3.29
N GLY A 111 14.90 -10.83 2.14
CA GLY A 111 15.28 -12.25 2.05
C GLY A 111 16.72 -12.52 2.53
N ARG A 112 17.67 -11.65 2.17
CA ARG A 112 19.05 -11.70 2.68
C ARG A 112 19.08 -11.59 4.19
N SER A 113 18.29 -10.67 4.73
CA SER A 113 18.38 -10.31 6.13
C SER A 113 17.75 -11.38 7.02
N ILE A 114 16.67 -12.05 6.58
CA ILE A 114 15.96 -13.11 7.32
C ILE A 114 16.67 -14.46 7.17
N PHE A 115 17.12 -14.80 5.96
CA PHE A 115 17.66 -16.13 5.68
C PHE A 115 19.13 -16.06 5.26
N SER A 116 19.39 -15.78 3.98
CA SER A 116 20.75 -15.75 3.44
C SER A 116 20.82 -14.95 2.14
N LYS A 117 22.04 -14.58 1.72
CA LYS A 117 22.27 -13.87 0.44
C LYS A 117 21.69 -14.61 -0.77
N LYS A 118 21.76 -15.95 -0.76
CA LYS A 118 21.21 -16.80 -1.83
C LYS A 118 19.68 -16.69 -1.90
N VAL A 119 19.01 -16.75 -0.75
CA VAL A 119 17.54 -16.61 -0.67
C VAL A 119 17.12 -15.22 -1.13
N GLY A 120 17.80 -14.16 -0.67
CA GLY A 120 17.52 -12.80 -1.13
C GLY A 120 17.65 -12.66 -2.66
N LEU A 121 18.69 -13.23 -3.25
CA LEU A 121 18.88 -13.20 -4.70
C LEU A 121 17.76 -13.96 -5.44
N LEU A 122 17.42 -15.17 -4.99
CA LEU A 122 16.37 -15.96 -5.60
C LEU A 122 15.01 -15.26 -5.50
N SER A 123 14.67 -14.67 -4.34
CA SER A 123 13.44 -13.89 -4.17
C SER A 123 13.39 -12.68 -5.10
N ALA A 124 14.51 -11.98 -5.31
CA ALA A 124 14.57 -10.87 -6.24
C ALA A 124 14.36 -11.32 -7.70
N ILE A 125 15.01 -12.41 -8.13
CA ILE A 125 14.84 -12.98 -9.47
C ILE A 125 13.38 -13.39 -9.70
N ILE A 126 12.77 -14.09 -8.74
CA ILE A 126 11.35 -14.47 -8.81
C ILE A 126 10.48 -13.21 -8.94
N SER A 127 10.75 -12.16 -8.16
CA SER A 127 9.97 -10.91 -8.23
C SER A 127 10.15 -10.14 -9.53
N ILE A 128 11.30 -10.26 -10.20
CA ILE A 128 11.55 -9.65 -11.52
C ILE A 128 10.67 -10.32 -12.58
N LEU A 129 10.53 -11.64 -12.51
CA LEU A 129 9.81 -12.45 -13.50
C LEU A 129 8.33 -12.68 -13.14
N HIS A 130 7.89 -12.19 -11.98
CA HIS A 130 6.53 -12.41 -11.51
C HIS A 130 5.51 -11.62 -12.35
N VAL A 131 4.68 -12.33 -13.10
CA VAL A 131 3.73 -11.75 -14.07
C VAL A 131 2.86 -10.66 -13.44
N SER A 132 2.33 -10.86 -12.22
CA SER A 132 1.47 -9.85 -11.60
C SER A 132 2.21 -8.55 -11.25
N PHE A 133 3.50 -8.61 -10.92
CA PHE A 133 4.28 -7.40 -10.61
C PHE A 133 4.56 -6.62 -11.88
N ILE A 134 4.96 -7.35 -12.93
CA ILE A 134 5.17 -6.79 -14.27
C ILE A 134 3.88 -6.10 -14.75
N ALA A 135 2.75 -6.81 -14.71
CA ALA A 135 1.46 -6.29 -15.19
C ALA A 135 0.91 -5.13 -14.36
N GLN A 136 1.21 -5.06 -13.06
CA GLN A 136 0.80 -3.93 -12.22
C GLN A 136 1.63 -2.67 -12.49
N SER A 137 2.89 -2.81 -12.89
CA SER A 137 3.76 -1.67 -13.18
C SER A 137 3.30 -0.83 -14.38
N SER A 138 2.52 -1.41 -15.30
CA SER A 138 1.98 -0.73 -16.48
C SER A 138 0.57 -0.15 -16.29
N LYS A 139 -0.01 -0.26 -15.09
CA LYS A 139 -1.37 0.21 -14.77
C LYS A 139 -1.34 1.36 -13.76
N LEU A 140 -2.33 2.23 -13.81
CA LEU A 140 -2.50 3.33 -12.86
C LEU A 140 -3.16 2.83 -11.56
N LEU A 141 -2.44 1.96 -10.84
CA LEU A 141 -2.93 1.26 -9.66
C LEU A 141 -2.02 1.44 -8.44
N THR A 142 -2.61 1.32 -7.26
CA THR A 142 -1.95 1.55 -5.96
C THR A 142 -0.89 0.50 -5.58
N GLU A 143 -0.94 -0.67 -6.20
CA GLU A 143 -0.32 -1.91 -5.72
C GLU A 143 1.20 -1.81 -5.71
N GLY A 144 1.81 -1.36 -6.81
CA GLY A 144 3.27 -1.22 -6.90
C GLY A 144 3.82 -0.23 -5.86
N VAL A 145 3.23 0.96 -5.78
CA VAL A 145 3.63 2.01 -4.82
C VAL A 145 3.42 1.55 -3.38
N SER A 146 2.27 0.95 -3.07
CA SER A 146 1.98 0.46 -1.71
C SER A 146 2.93 -0.68 -1.30
N THR A 147 3.30 -1.57 -2.23
CA THR A 147 4.23 -2.68 -1.95
C THR A 147 5.62 -2.14 -1.64
N PHE A 148 6.11 -1.17 -2.41
CA PHE A 148 7.38 -0.50 -2.14
C PHE A 148 7.40 0.14 -0.73
N LEU A 149 6.40 0.96 -0.43
CA LEU A 149 6.29 1.66 0.86
C LEU A 149 6.16 0.68 2.04
N LEU A 150 5.39 -0.40 1.85
CA LEU A 150 5.23 -1.45 2.84
C LEU A 150 6.56 -2.16 3.12
N LEU A 151 7.31 -2.53 2.07
CA LEU A 151 8.61 -3.18 2.25
C LEU A 151 9.62 -2.26 2.92
N CYS A 152 9.59 -0.96 2.62
CA CYS A 152 10.35 0.05 3.37
C CYS A 152 9.98 -0.01 4.87
N ALA A 153 8.68 0.05 5.20
CA ALA A 153 8.20 0.00 6.58
C ALA A 153 8.64 -1.29 7.31
N VAL A 154 8.51 -2.45 6.67
CA VAL A 154 8.88 -3.77 7.22
C VAL A 154 10.39 -3.88 7.42
N LEU A 155 11.20 -3.48 6.44
CA LEU A 155 12.66 -3.51 6.54
C LEU A 155 13.17 -2.59 7.64
N LEU A 156 12.61 -1.39 7.75
CA LEU A 156 12.93 -0.45 8.81
C LEU A 156 12.51 -0.99 10.18
N PHE A 157 11.31 -1.57 10.29
CA PHE A 157 10.84 -2.21 11.51
C PHE A 157 11.78 -3.34 11.95
N ARG A 158 12.18 -4.20 11.02
CA ARG A 158 13.12 -5.29 11.27
C ARG A 158 14.49 -4.79 11.74
N LYS A 159 15.02 -3.74 11.10
CA LYS A 159 16.28 -3.13 11.56
C LYS A 159 16.10 -2.46 12.93
N ALA A 160 14.92 -1.90 13.21
CA ALA A 160 14.60 -1.30 14.50
C ALA A 160 14.51 -2.36 15.60
N SER A 161 13.89 -3.52 15.35
CA SER A 161 13.81 -4.61 16.33
C SER A 161 15.17 -5.21 16.65
N LEU A 162 16.10 -5.26 15.69
CA LEU A 162 17.46 -5.74 15.97
C LEU A 162 18.32 -4.69 16.69
N SER A 163 18.26 -3.42 16.27
CA SER A 163 19.16 -2.37 16.78
C SER A 163 18.59 -1.53 17.93
N ARG A 164 17.29 -1.62 18.18
CA ARG A 164 16.51 -0.84 19.16
C ARG A 164 16.60 0.68 18.98
N LYS A 165 16.91 1.15 17.77
CA LYS A 165 17.01 2.59 17.45
C LYS A 165 15.62 3.19 17.24
N ALA A 166 15.24 4.14 18.08
CA ALA A 166 13.96 4.86 18.01
C ALA A 166 13.72 5.54 16.64
N LEU A 167 14.77 6.05 16.00
CA LEU A 167 14.67 6.63 14.66
C LEU A 167 14.17 5.62 13.61
N LEU A 168 14.59 4.35 13.70
CA LEU A 168 14.15 3.32 12.75
C LEU A 168 12.68 2.93 12.97
N TYR A 169 12.24 2.91 14.23
CA TYR A 169 10.81 2.77 14.56
C TYR A 169 9.99 3.96 14.06
N CYS A 170 10.49 5.18 14.23
CA CYS A 170 9.89 6.41 13.68
C CYS A 170 9.72 6.32 12.16
N LEU A 171 10.80 6.03 11.43
CA LEU A 171 10.75 5.89 9.98
C LEU A 171 9.82 4.74 9.55
N SER A 172 9.82 3.61 10.26
CA SER A 172 8.90 2.52 9.98
C SER A 172 7.42 2.95 10.12
N GLY A 173 7.07 3.65 11.20
CA GLY A 173 5.72 4.18 11.42
C GLY A 173 5.32 5.20 10.35
N PHE A 174 6.24 6.10 9.97
CA PHE A 174 6.03 7.05 8.89
C PHE A 174 5.73 6.35 7.56
N PHE A 175 6.56 5.40 7.13
CA PHE A 175 6.35 4.67 5.87
C PHE A 175 5.08 3.82 5.91
N LEU A 176 4.73 3.18 7.04
CA LEU A 176 3.47 2.45 7.17
C LEU A 176 2.27 3.40 7.13
N GLY A 177 2.38 4.60 7.71
CA GLY A 177 1.38 5.64 7.61
C GLY A 177 1.10 6.03 6.16
N ILE A 178 2.16 6.28 5.37
CA ILE A 178 2.02 6.58 3.93
C ILE A 178 1.43 5.38 3.19
N THR A 179 1.87 4.16 3.51
CA THR A 179 1.31 2.93 2.94
C THR A 179 -0.20 2.86 3.17
N CYS A 180 -0.67 3.19 4.37
CA CYS A 180 -2.10 3.22 4.69
C CYS A 180 -2.86 4.32 3.93
N MET A 181 -2.21 5.47 3.70
CA MET A 181 -2.76 6.55 2.88
C MET A 181 -2.86 6.18 1.40
N VAL A 182 -2.06 5.23 0.91
CA VAL A 182 -2.16 4.64 -0.44
C VAL A 182 -3.19 3.51 -0.46
N ARG A 183 -3.20 2.62 0.55
CA ARG A 183 -4.15 1.52 0.70
C ARG A 183 -4.50 1.31 2.18
N SER A 184 -5.74 1.62 2.56
CA SER A 184 -6.20 1.56 3.96
C SER A 184 -6.19 0.15 4.57
N ASN A 185 -6.16 -0.91 3.77
CA ASN A 185 -6.18 -2.29 4.25
C ASN A 185 -4.94 -2.63 5.11
N PHE A 186 -3.84 -1.91 4.93
CA PHE A 186 -2.62 -2.11 5.73
C PHE A 186 -2.69 -1.51 7.14
N LEU A 187 -3.80 -0.85 7.51
CA LEU A 187 -4.01 -0.31 8.86
C LEU A 187 -3.86 -1.40 9.94
N ILE A 188 -4.28 -2.63 9.63
CA ILE A 188 -4.15 -3.78 10.54
C ILE A 188 -2.68 -4.13 10.85
N LEU A 189 -1.75 -3.88 9.92
CA LEU A 189 -0.33 -4.13 10.16
C LEU A 189 0.24 -3.23 11.25
N SER A 190 -0.34 -2.03 11.46
CA SER A 190 0.09 -1.16 12.54
C SER A 190 -0.17 -1.78 13.90
N ALA A 191 -1.35 -2.41 14.06
CA ALA A 191 -1.67 -3.18 15.26
C ALA A 191 -0.72 -4.38 15.43
N ILE A 192 -0.39 -5.09 14.35
CA ILE A 192 0.54 -6.23 14.40
C ILE A 192 1.95 -5.78 14.83
N PHE A 193 2.45 -4.65 14.33
CA PHE A 193 3.75 -4.11 14.73
C PHE A 193 3.76 -3.68 16.20
N LEU A 194 2.69 -3.06 16.68
CA LEU A 194 2.52 -2.70 18.08
C LEU A 194 2.46 -3.95 18.98
N LEU A 195 1.66 -4.96 18.61
CA LEU A 195 1.58 -6.23 19.34
C LEU A 195 2.93 -6.95 19.38
N PHE A 196 3.69 -6.92 18.29
CA PHE A 196 5.05 -7.46 18.28
C PHE A 196 5.97 -6.72 19.24
N MET A 197 5.95 -5.38 19.28
CA MET A 197 6.72 -4.60 20.27
C MET A 197 6.26 -4.89 21.71
N LEU A 198 4.96 -5.12 21.93
CA LEU A 198 4.42 -5.55 23.22
C LEU A 198 4.92 -6.92 23.65
N TYR A 199 5.02 -7.85 22.70
CA TYR A 199 5.65 -9.15 22.93
C TYR A 199 7.15 -9.00 23.25
N GLU A 200 7.86 -8.07 22.63
CA GLU A 200 9.27 -7.84 22.96
C GLU A 200 9.47 -7.28 24.37
N PHE A 201 8.51 -6.53 24.93
CA PHE A 201 8.56 -6.11 26.34
C PHE A 201 8.58 -7.29 27.30
N SER A 202 7.76 -8.32 27.06
CA SER A 202 7.68 -9.48 27.95
C SER A 202 8.92 -10.37 27.86
N ARG A 203 9.61 -10.36 26.71
CA ARG A 203 10.83 -11.15 26.48
C ARG A 203 12.11 -10.45 26.95
N PHE A 204 12.18 -9.12 26.87
CA PHE A 204 13.42 -8.38 27.13
C PHE A 204 13.18 -7.20 28.09
N PRO A 205 12.92 -7.47 29.39
CA PRO A 205 12.57 -6.42 30.35
C PRO A 205 13.67 -5.37 30.54
N PHE A 206 14.94 -5.75 30.38
CA PHE A 206 16.08 -4.82 30.45
C PHE A 206 16.15 -3.82 29.28
N LEU A 207 15.34 -3.99 28.22
CA LEU A 207 15.24 -3.06 27.09
C LEU A 207 13.98 -2.17 27.13
N ARG A 208 13.24 -2.19 28.24
CA ARG A 208 11.93 -1.52 28.37
C ARG A 208 11.97 -0.06 27.94
N ASP A 209 12.91 0.74 28.42
CA ASP A 209 12.94 2.17 28.09
C ASP A 209 13.15 2.43 26.58
N LYS A 210 14.00 1.62 25.94
CA LYS A 210 14.24 1.70 24.49
C LYS A 210 13.01 1.30 23.69
N LEU A 211 12.30 0.26 24.15
CA LEU A 211 11.07 -0.21 23.51
C LEU A 211 9.90 0.77 23.70
N ILE A 212 9.75 1.40 24.88
CA ILE A 212 8.74 2.46 25.12
C ILE A 212 9.03 3.63 24.19
N LYS A 213 10.28 4.09 24.13
CA LYS A 213 10.68 5.17 23.22
C LYS A 213 10.43 4.79 21.76
N GLY A 214 10.79 3.57 21.35
CA GLY A 214 10.55 3.06 20.01
C GLY A 214 9.06 3.03 19.64
N MET A 215 8.23 2.47 20.51
CA MET A 215 6.78 2.40 20.34
C MET A 215 6.13 3.79 20.30
N GLY A 216 6.58 4.72 21.16
CA GLY A 216 6.15 6.11 21.12
C GLY A 216 6.51 6.81 19.81
N CYS A 217 7.77 6.71 19.38
CA CYS A 217 8.23 7.29 18.10
C CYS A 217 7.50 6.70 16.90
N TYR A 218 7.29 5.38 16.86
CA TYR A 218 6.53 4.69 15.82
C TYR A 218 5.09 5.22 15.75
N THR A 219 4.39 5.23 16.89
CA THR A 219 2.98 5.64 16.96
C THR A 219 2.81 7.10 16.58
N ILE A 220 3.66 7.99 17.08
CA ILE A 220 3.62 9.42 16.74
C ILE A 220 3.82 9.62 15.24
N ALA A 221 4.83 8.97 14.64
CA ALA A 221 5.12 9.12 13.22
C ALA A 221 4.00 8.54 12.32
N PHE A 222 3.45 7.39 12.70
CA PHE A 222 2.31 6.78 12.02
C PHE A 222 1.07 7.67 12.06
N LEU A 223 0.74 8.18 13.24
CA LEU A 223 -0.41 9.06 13.46
C LEU A 223 -0.22 10.41 12.78
N PHE A 224 0.99 10.97 12.77
CA PHE A 224 1.31 12.22 12.08
C PHE A 224 0.94 12.19 10.60
N VAL A 225 1.12 11.04 9.93
CA VAL A 225 0.78 10.89 8.51
C VAL A 225 -0.73 10.77 8.29
N ILE A 226 -1.44 10.03 9.14
CA ILE A 226 -2.86 9.70 8.94
C ILE A 226 -3.78 10.81 9.46
N PHE A 227 -3.43 11.46 10.58
CA PHE A 227 -4.31 12.41 11.26
C PHE A 227 -4.81 13.57 10.39
N PRO A 228 -3.97 14.25 9.58
CA PRO A 228 -4.44 15.38 8.78
C PRO A 228 -5.64 15.00 7.90
N TRP A 229 -5.58 13.82 7.29
CA TRP A 229 -6.66 13.30 6.47
C TRP A 229 -7.85 12.80 7.30
N SER A 230 -7.61 12.13 8.42
CA SER A 230 -8.70 11.78 9.36
C SER A 230 -9.47 13.01 9.85
N ILE A 231 -8.78 14.13 10.12
CA ILE A 231 -9.39 15.40 10.54
C ILE A 231 -10.24 15.98 9.41
N ARG A 232 -9.73 16.01 8.16
CA ARG A 232 -10.53 16.40 6.99
C ARG A 232 -11.80 15.55 6.92
N ASN A 233 -11.67 14.24 6.99
CA ASN A 233 -12.81 13.34 6.90
C ASN A 233 -13.82 13.57 8.03
N PHE A 234 -13.35 13.77 9.26
CA PHE A 234 -14.23 14.06 10.39
C PHE A 234 -15.02 15.35 10.19
N LYS A 235 -14.36 16.43 9.72
CA LYS A 235 -15.00 17.71 9.41
C LYS A 235 -16.00 17.60 8.26
N GLN A 236 -15.68 16.82 7.22
CA GLN A 236 -16.49 16.72 6.02
C GLN A 236 -17.69 15.79 6.17
N PHE A 237 -17.51 14.66 6.85
CA PHE A 237 -18.51 13.58 6.93
C PHE A 237 -19.21 13.51 8.30
N HIS A 238 -18.79 14.31 9.27
CA HIS A 238 -19.28 14.27 10.66
C HIS A 238 -19.28 12.84 11.25
N ALA A 239 -18.29 12.05 10.83
CA ALA A 239 -18.14 10.64 11.19
C ALA A 239 -16.65 10.29 11.28
N PHE A 240 -16.33 9.34 12.16
CA PHE A 240 -14.96 8.84 12.27
C PHE A 240 -14.61 7.95 11.07
N VAL A 241 -13.93 8.51 10.09
CA VAL A 241 -13.41 7.81 8.90
C VAL A 241 -11.89 8.03 8.86
N PRO A 242 -11.08 7.09 9.40
CA PRO A 242 -9.64 7.29 9.52
C PRO A 242 -8.98 7.58 8.16
N ILE A 243 -9.34 6.82 7.12
CA ILE A 243 -8.72 6.92 5.80
C ILE A 243 -9.77 6.89 4.70
N SER A 244 -10.55 5.82 4.61
CA SER A 244 -11.47 5.63 3.49
C SER A 244 -12.81 4.99 3.89
N THR A 245 -13.87 5.36 3.19
CA THR A 245 -15.23 4.78 3.26
C THR A 245 -15.36 3.48 2.45
N PHE A 246 -14.35 3.07 1.68
CA PHE A 246 -14.41 1.87 0.84
C PHE A 246 -14.49 0.55 1.61
N GLN A 247 -14.14 0.56 2.90
CA GLN A 247 -14.00 -0.67 3.70
C GLN A 247 -15.30 -1.46 3.80
N GLY A 248 -16.46 -0.79 3.87
CA GLY A 248 -17.75 -1.49 3.90
C GLY A 248 -18.04 -2.23 2.61
N TYR A 249 -17.76 -1.58 1.48
CA TYR A 249 -17.87 -2.21 0.17
C TYR A 249 -16.90 -3.38 0.02
N ALA A 250 -15.62 -3.19 0.37
CA ALA A 250 -14.62 -4.25 0.30
C ALA A 250 -15.02 -5.47 1.15
N LEU A 251 -15.49 -5.26 2.38
CA LEU A 251 -15.92 -6.34 3.26
C LEU A 251 -17.12 -7.11 2.70
N TYR A 252 -18.11 -6.41 2.16
CA TYR A 252 -19.30 -7.04 1.58
C TYR A 252 -18.96 -7.83 0.31
N ALA A 253 -18.29 -7.18 -0.64
CA ALA A 253 -17.95 -7.78 -1.93
C ALA A 253 -16.99 -8.97 -1.80
N SER A 254 -16.06 -8.92 -0.85
CA SER A 254 -15.15 -10.06 -0.60
C SER A 254 -15.84 -11.25 0.08
N TYR A 255 -16.92 -11.02 0.83
CA TYR A 255 -17.61 -12.10 1.54
C TYR A 255 -18.67 -12.81 0.69
N LYS A 256 -19.26 -12.10 -0.29
CA LYS A 256 -20.31 -12.63 -1.15
C LYS A 256 -19.83 -12.67 -2.62
N PRO A 257 -19.06 -13.69 -3.04
CA PRO A 257 -18.60 -13.82 -4.42
C PRO A 257 -19.78 -13.90 -5.39
N VAL A 258 -19.63 -13.27 -6.56
CA VAL A 258 -20.59 -13.37 -7.66
C VAL A 258 -20.24 -14.60 -8.48
N ASP A 259 -21.20 -15.49 -8.72
CA ASP A 259 -21.02 -16.71 -9.54
C ASP A 259 -19.82 -17.59 -9.11
N GLY A 260 -19.56 -17.68 -7.80
CA GLY A 260 -18.42 -18.43 -7.24
C GLY A 260 -17.04 -17.79 -7.48
N LYS A 261 -16.98 -16.59 -8.08
CA LYS A 261 -15.72 -15.86 -8.30
C LYS A 261 -15.48 -14.85 -7.18
N MET A 262 -14.43 -15.09 -6.41
CA MET A 262 -14.03 -14.27 -5.25
C MET A 262 -13.35 -12.94 -5.60
N TYR A 263 -12.84 -12.77 -6.82
CA TYR A 263 -12.03 -11.62 -7.19
C TYR A 263 -12.51 -10.95 -8.47
N GLY A 264 -12.50 -9.61 -8.47
CA GLY A 264 -12.73 -8.80 -9.67
C GLY A 264 -14.19 -8.61 -10.07
N PHE A 265 -15.15 -9.05 -9.25
CA PHE A 265 -16.58 -8.88 -9.52
C PHE A 265 -17.26 -7.99 -8.49
N VAL A 266 -18.09 -7.09 -9.00
CA VAL A 266 -19.01 -6.25 -8.20
C VAL A 266 -20.30 -7.04 -8.02
N PRO A 267 -20.74 -7.32 -6.78
CA PRO A 267 -22.04 -7.94 -6.56
C PRO A 267 -23.15 -7.11 -7.19
N TYR A 268 -23.90 -7.70 -8.11
CA TYR A 268 -25.05 -7.04 -8.74
C TYR A 268 -26.36 -7.56 -8.14
N ASP A 269 -26.55 -7.27 -6.85
CA ASP A 269 -27.71 -7.73 -6.09
C ASP A 269 -28.52 -6.57 -5.49
N ASN A 270 -29.64 -6.91 -4.85
CA ASN A 270 -30.52 -5.91 -4.25
C ASN A 270 -29.85 -5.12 -3.12
N VAL A 271 -28.87 -5.71 -2.41
CA VAL A 271 -28.13 -5.03 -1.36
C VAL A 271 -27.22 -3.97 -1.96
N MET A 272 -26.53 -4.27 -3.05
CA MET A 272 -25.71 -3.30 -3.77
C MET A 272 -26.54 -2.22 -4.47
N LYS A 273 -27.72 -2.55 -5.00
CA LYS A 273 -28.67 -1.54 -5.52
C LYS A 273 -29.14 -0.58 -4.41
N GLU A 274 -29.51 -1.11 -3.25
CA GLU A 274 -29.87 -0.30 -2.08
C GLU A 274 -28.68 0.52 -1.58
N ALA A 275 -27.48 -0.06 -1.51
CA ALA A 275 -26.29 0.67 -1.11
C ALA A 275 -26.00 1.84 -2.07
N ASN A 276 -26.14 1.64 -3.37
CA ASN A 276 -25.91 2.66 -4.39
C ASN A 276 -26.94 3.80 -4.37
N SER A 277 -28.13 3.60 -3.77
CA SER A 277 -29.12 4.67 -3.58
C SER A 277 -28.86 5.52 -2.32
N ILE A 278 -27.98 5.07 -1.42
CA ILE A 278 -27.59 5.84 -0.23
C ILE A 278 -26.63 6.95 -0.62
N ALA A 279 -27.09 8.20 -0.51
CA ALA A 279 -26.29 9.39 -0.90
C ALA A 279 -25.02 9.59 -0.04
N SER A 280 -25.07 9.22 1.25
CA SER A 280 -23.94 9.40 2.16
C SER A 280 -22.99 8.20 2.10
N GLU A 281 -21.73 8.44 1.69
CA GLU A 281 -20.69 7.40 1.64
C GLU A 281 -20.46 6.70 2.99
N THR A 282 -20.61 7.43 4.10
CA THR A 282 -20.42 6.86 5.43
C THR A 282 -21.58 5.96 5.83
N GLN A 283 -22.81 6.33 5.47
CA GLN A 283 -23.99 5.49 5.68
C GLN A 283 -23.96 4.27 4.77
N GLN A 284 -23.56 4.44 3.50
CA GLN A 284 -23.37 3.35 2.55
C GLN A 284 -22.35 2.34 3.07
N SER A 285 -21.17 2.81 3.51
CA SER A 285 -20.14 1.94 4.08
C SER A 285 -20.67 1.19 5.32
N LYS A 286 -21.36 1.88 6.24
CA LYS A 286 -21.93 1.24 7.44
C LYS A 286 -22.98 0.19 7.09
N PHE A 287 -23.85 0.49 6.12
CA PHE A 287 -24.87 -0.43 5.63
C PHE A 287 -24.25 -1.70 5.07
N LEU A 288 -23.27 -1.58 4.17
CA LEU A 288 -22.57 -2.73 3.57
C LEU A 288 -21.79 -3.53 4.60
N SER A 289 -21.09 -2.87 5.54
CA SER A 289 -20.44 -3.56 6.67
C SER A 289 -21.46 -4.37 7.49
N LYS A 290 -22.61 -3.78 7.83
CA LYS A 290 -23.66 -4.47 8.60
C LYS A 290 -24.18 -5.68 7.84
N LYS A 291 -24.45 -5.56 6.54
CA LYS A 291 -24.90 -6.68 5.70
C LYS A 291 -23.84 -7.77 5.60
N ALA A 292 -22.57 -7.42 5.46
CA ALA A 292 -21.47 -8.38 5.43
C ALA A 292 -21.38 -9.17 6.76
N PHE A 293 -21.49 -8.49 7.91
CA PHE A 293 -21.50 -9.17 9.21
C PHE A 293 -22.71 -10.08 9.41
N LEU A 294 -23.88 -9.71 8.89
CA LEU A 294 -25.07 -10.57 8.94
C LEU A 294 -24.88 -11.84 8.11
N LEU A 295 -24.31 -11.72 6.91
CA LEU A 295 -23.95 -12.88 6.08
C LEU A 295 -22.92 -13.76 6.79
N LEU A 296 -21.88 -13.15 7.36
CA LEU A 296 -20.84 -13.87 8.10
C LEU A 296 -21.40 -14.65 9.30
N LYS A 297 -22.38 -14.09 10.00
CA LYS A 297 -23.05 -14.78 11.10
C LYS A 297 -23.98 -15.89 10.62
N ALA A 298 -24.63 -15.71 9.48
CA ALA A 298 -25.61 -16.67 8.96
C ALA A 298 -24.94 -17.91 8.34
N ASP A 299 -23.86 -17.73 7.58
CA ASP A 299 -23.10 -18.83 6.99
C ASP A 299 -21.60 -18.50 6.97
N PRO A 300 -20.87 -18.69 8.09
CA PRO A 300 -19.45 -18.38 8.18
C PRO A 300 -18.59 -19.02 7.08
N LEU A 301 -19.02 -20.17 6.54
CA LEU A 301 -18.32 -20.94 5.53
C LEU A 301 -18.66 -20.54 4.10
N LEU A 302 -19.56 -19.56 3.90
CA LEU A 302 -19.91 -19.05 2.58
C LEU A 302 -18.67 -18.60 1.79
N PHE A 303 -17.67 -18.06 2.49
CA PHE A 303 -16.40 -17.65 1.88
C PHE A 303 -15.59 -18.82 1.27
N PHE A 304 -15.80 -20.05 1.73
CA PHE A 304 -15.05 -21.24 1.28
C PHE A 304 -15.79 -22.09 0.23
N ARG A 305 -17.03 -21.73 -0.11
CA ARG A 305 -17.85 -22.40 -1.11
C ARG A 305 -17.75 -21.66 -2.45
#